data_AF-T2IWE3-F1
#
_entry.id   AF-T2IWE3-F1
#
_cell.length_a   1.000
_cell.length_b   1.000
_cell.length_c   1.000
_cell.angle_alpha   90.00
_cell.angle_beta   90.00
_cell.angle_gamma   90.00
#
_symmetry.space_group_name_H-M   'P 1'
#
loop_
_entity.id
_entity.type
_entity.pdbx_description
1 polymer ?
#
loop_
_entity_poly.entity_id
_entity_poly.type
_entity_poly.pdbx_seq_one_letter_code
_entity_poly.pdbx_strand_id
1 'polypeptide(L)'
;MTHQREDLYPNPKQFKPERFLERKYSPYEFMPFGQGARRCLGAALAMFELKLVLAYILSNYELTLVDQRPEKIQRKGLGLRPGRGVKMIFQGKK
;
A
#
# COMPACT_ATOMS: atom_id res chain seq x y z
N MET A 1 -12.29 12.01 3.12
CA MET A 1 -11.66 10.67 2.99
C MET A 1 -11.11 10.27 4.36
N THR A 2 -11.67 9.25 5.03
CA THR A 2 -11.32 8.88 6.43
C THR A 2 -9.82 8.65 6.65
N HIS A 3 -9.15 7.99 5.70
CA HIS A 3 -7.71 7.69 5.76
C HIS A 3 -6.78 8.91 5.69
N GLN A 4 -7.32 10.12 5.45
CA GLN A 4 -6.56 11.37 5.39
C GLN A 4 -6.89 12.34 6.53
N ARG A 5 -7.68 11.90 7.51
CA ARG A 5 -8.05 12.69 8.68
C ARG A 5 -6.89 12.75 9.67
N GLU A 6 -6.38 13.95 9.95
CA GLU A 6 -5.24 14.18 10.86
C GLU A 6 -5.53 13.70 12.29
N ASP A 7 -6.76 13.86 12.76
CA ASP A 7 -7.20 13.44 14.09
C ASP A 7 -7.19 11.91 14.27
N LEU A 8 -7.34 11.16 13.17
CA LEU A 8 -7.23 9.70 13.16
C LEU A 8 -5.82 9.24 12.79
N TYR A 9 -5.18 9.91 11.84
CA TYR A 9 -3.90 9.54 11.27
C TYR A 9 -2.96 10.76 11.31
N PRO A 10 -2.24 11.00 12.42
CA PRO A 10 -1.27 12.09 12.49
C PRO A 10 -0.24 11.97 11.36
N ASN A 11 0.05 13.05 10.64
CA ASN A 11 0.83 13.09 9.41
C ASN A 11 0.34 12.11 8.32
N PRO A 12 -0.93 12.21 7.87
CA PRO A 12 -1.58 11.22 7.00
C PRO A 12 -1.00 11.17 5.59
N LYS A 13 -0.26 12.20 5.18
CA LYS A 13 0.43 12.27 3.88
C LYS A 13 1.78 11.56 3.88
N GLN A 14 2.28 11.13 5.04
CA GLN A 14 3.53 10.39 5.16
C GLN A 14 3.26 8.88 5.16
N PHE A 15 4.06 8.12 4.41
CA PHE A 15 4.04 6.66 4.50
C PHE A 15 4.76 6.22 5.79
N LYS A 16 3.98 6.02 6.86
CA LYS A 16 4.47 5.57 8.19
C LYS A 16 3.75 4.26 8.60
N PRO A 17 4.20 3.07 8.16
CA PRO A 17 3.59 1.79 8.51
C PRO A 17 3.61 1.48 10.02
N GLU A 18 4.58 2.01 10.75
CA GLU A 18 4.81 1.75 12.17
C GLU A 18 3.62 2.19 13.03
N ARG A 19 2.79 3.13 12.54
CA ARG A 19 1.56 3.57 13.23
C ARG A 19 0.56 2.45 13.50
N PHE A 20 0.63 1.36 12.73
CA PHE A 20 -0.23 0.18 12.93
C PHE A 20 0.31 -0.77 14.01
N LEU A 21 1.54 -0.54 14.48
CA LEU A 21 2.12 -1.20 15.66
C LEU A 21 1.81 -0.42 16.94
N GLU A 22 1.77 0.91 16.85
CA GLU A 22 1.53 1.82 17.98
C GLU A 22 0.08 1.76 18.50
N ARG A 23 -0.90 1.49 17.63
CA ARG A 23 -2.31 1.37 18.02
C ARG A 23 -3.12 0.47 17.10
N LYS A 24 -4.20 -0.09 17.63
CA LYS A 24 -5.20 -0.84 16.86
C LYS A 24 -6.33 0.08 16.40
N TYR A 25 -6.55 0.15 15.09
CA TYR A 25 -7.65 0.92 14.50
C TYR A 25 -8.92 0.07 14.45
N SER A 26 -10.07 0.68 14.74
CA SER A 26 -11.36 0.04 14.54
C SER A 26 -11.65 -0.17 13.05
N PRO A 27 -12.57 -1.08 12.69
CA PRO A 27 -12.97 -1.30 11.29
C PRO A 27 -13.54 -0.05 10.59
N TYR A 28 -14.05 0.91 11.36
CA TYR A 28 -14.60 2.17 10.84
C TYR A 28 -13.58 3.32 10.81
N GLU A 29 -12.39 3.13 11.38
CA GLU A 29 -11.27 4.05 11.18
C GLU A 29 -10.47 3.61 9.96
N PHE A 30 -10.15 2.31 9.85
CA PHE A 30 -9.38 1.73 8.75
C PHE A 30 -10.22 0.81 7.85
N MET A 31 -10.82 1.40 6.81
CA MET A 31 -11.72 0.73 5.85
C MET A 31 -11.20 0.76 4.39
N PRO A 32 -10.00 0.20 4.06
CA PRO A 32 -9.45 0.26 2.69
C PRO A 32 -10.27 -0.51 1.64
N PHE A 33 -11.10 -1.46 2.09
CA PHE A 33 -11.97 -2.30 1.23
C PHE A 33 -13.46 -2.03 1.50
N GLY A 34 -13.79 -0.84 2.01
CA GLY A 34 -15.10 -0.53 2.58
C GLY A 34 -15.33 -1.26 3.90
N GLN A 35 -16.51 -1.06 4.49
CA GLN A 35 -16.93 -1.67 5.77
C GLN A 35 -18.45 -1.88 5.79
N GLY A 36 -18.95 -2.74 6.69
CA GLY A 36 -20.37 -3.04 6.86
C GLY A 36 -20.89 -4.13 5.91
N ALA A 37 -22.21 -4.19 5.70
CA ALA A 37 -22.87 -5.25 4.92
C ALA A 37 -22.44 -5.31 3.44
N ARG A 38 -21.92 -4.20 2.90
CA ARG A 38 -21.40 -4.09 1.53
C ARG A 38 -19.87 -4.04 1.47
N ARG A 39 -19.18 -4.54 2.50
CA ARG A 39 -17.72 -4.68 2.48
C ARG A 39 -17.32 -5.54 1.28
N CYS A 40 -16.20 -5.19 0.65
CA CYS A 40 -15.66 -5.98 -0.46
C CYS A 40 -15.44 -7.44 -0.05
N LEU A 41 -16.04 -8.37 -0.79
CA LEU A 41 -15.88 -9.82 -0.61
C LEU A 41 -14.41 -10.25 -0.79
N GLY A 42 -13.67 -9.57 -1.67
CA GLY A 42 -12.26 -9.85 -1.95
C GLY A 42 -11.27 -9.34 -0.91
N ALA A 43 -11.71 -8.70 0.18
CA ALA A 43 -10.82 -8.07 1.15
C ALA A 43 -9.83 -9.06 1.81
N ALA A 44 -10.29 -10.28 2.12
CA ALA A 44 -9.43 -11.31 2.71
C ALA A 44 -8.37 -11.81 1.71
N LEU A 45 -8.80 -12.09 0.48
CA LEU A 45 -7.92 -12.52 -0.61
C LEU A 45 -6.85 -11.45 -0.91
N ALA A 46 -7.25 -10.20 -1.09
CA ALA A 46 -6.34 -9.10 -1.39
C ALA A 46 -5.27 -8.92 -0.30
N MET A 47 -5.65 -9.03 0.99
CA MET A 47 -4.69 -8.94 2.09
C MET A 47 -3.74 -10.14 2.16
N PHE A 48 -4.22 -11.33 1.80
CA PHE A 48 -3.39 -12.53 1.73
C PHE A 48 -2.36 -12.43 0.59
N GLU A 49 -2.82 -12.13 -0.62
CA GLU A 49 -1.96 -11.98 -1.80
C GLU A 49 -0.93 -10.87 -1.61
N LEU A 50 -1.32 -9.71 -1.07
CA LEU A 50 -0.39 -8.60 -0.83
C LEU A 50 0.77 -9.01 0.09
N LYS A 51 0.47 -9.73 1.17
CA LYS A 51 1.50 -10.22 2.10
C LYS A 51 2.40 -11.25 1.43
N LEU A 52 1.82 -12.19 0.69
CA LEU A 52 2.59 -13.22 -0.01
C LEU A 52 3.52 -12.61 -1.06
N VAL A 53 3.01 -11.75 -1.93
CA VAL A 53 3.79 -11.11 -2.99
C VAL A 53 4.92 -10.27 -2.38
N LEU A 54 4.63 -9.48 -1.35
CA LEU A 54 5.65 -8.66 -0.68
C LEU A 54 6.73 -9.53 -0.03
N ALA A 55 6.35 -10.57 0.72
CA ALA A 55 7.29 -11.49 1.35
C ALA A 55 8.12 -12.23 0.30
N TYR A 56 7.51 -12.70 -0.78
CA TYR A 56 8.21 -13.40 -1.85
C TYR A 56 9.24 -12.51 -2.53
N ILE A 57 8.86 -11.28 -2.92
CA ILE A 57 9.77 -10.34 -3.58
C ILE A 57 10.94 -9.98 -2.68
N LEU A 58 10.66 -9.58 -1.42
CA LEU A 58 11.69 -9.12 -0.49
C LEU A 58 12.67 -10.23 -0.07
N SER A 59 12.19 -11.47 0.02
CA SER A 59 13.02 -12.61 0.44
C SER A 59 13.85 -13.22 -0.68
N ASN A 60 13.39 -13.14 -1.93
CA ASN A 60 14.00 -13.91 -3.03
C ASN A 60 14.78 -13.08 -4.05
N TYR A 61 14.58 -11.76 -4.11
CA TYR A 61 15.14 -10.96 -5.19
C TYR A 61 15.87 -9.71 -4.70
N GLU A 62 16.89 -9.34 -5.47
CA GLU A 62 17.54 -8.05 -5.37
C GLU A 62 17.10 -7.16 -6.54
N LEU A 63 16.50 -6.01 -6.20
CA LEU A 63 15.93 -5.08 -7.15
C LEU A 63 16.48 -3.68 -6.90
N THR A 64 16.80 -2.96 -7.97
CA THR A 64 17.23 -1.55 -7.90
C THR A 64 16.39 -0.70 -8.84
N LEU A 65 16.18 0.57 -8.51
CA LEU A 65 15.43 1.48 -9.38
C LEU A 65 16.24 1.82 -10.63
N VAL A 66 15.58 1.88 -11.79
CA VAL A 66 16.22 2.38 -13.03
C VAL A 66 16.63 3.84 -12.90
N ASP A 67 15.85 4.64 -12.16
CA ASP A 67 16.20 6.01 -11.80
C ASP A 67 15.62 6.41 -10.43
N GLN A 68 16.28 7.34 -9.75
CA GLN A 68 15.88 7.80 -8.41
C GLN A 68 14.88 8.96 -8.41
N ARG A 69 14.33 9.35 -9.58
CA ARG A 69 13.37 10.46 -9.60
C ARG A 69 12.13 10.06 -8.81
N PRO A 70 11.56 10.93 -7.97
CA PRO A 70 10.34 10.61 -7.25
C PRO A 70 9.20 10.26 -8.20
N GLU A 71 8.44 9.22 -7.87
CA GLU A 71 7.21 8.89 -8.58
C GLU A 71 6.09 9.86 -8.20
N LYS A 72 5.31 10.26 -9.22
CA LYS A 72 4.11 11.07 -9.02
C LYS A 72 2.89 10.18 -9.17
N ILE A 73 1.95 10.31 -8.25
CA ILE A 73 0.67 9.62 -8.34
C ILE A 73 -0.09 10.16 -9.54
N GLN A 74 -0.52 9.27 -10.43
CA GLN A 74 -1.44 9.58 -11.52
C GLN A 74 -2.77 8.89 -11.28
N ARG A 75 -3.85 9.64 -11.53
CA ARG A 75 -5.21 9.08 -11.51
C ARG A 75 -5.53 8.55 -12.91
N LYS A 76 -5.76 7.23 -13.02
CA LYS A 76 -6.18 6.59 -14.27
C LYS A 76 -7.50 5.86 -14.01
N GLY A 77 -8.60 6.49 -14.41
CA GLY A 77 -9.95 6.07 -14.03
C GLY A 77 -10.20 6.22 -12.53
N LEU A 78 -10.71 5.16 -11.89
CA LEU A 78 -10.98 5.12 -10.45
C LEU A 78 -9.73 4.78 -9.61
N GLY A 79 -8.64 4.31 -10.24
CA GLY A 79 -7.42 3.90 -9.55
C GLY A 79 -6.34 4.99 -9.51
N LEU A 80 -5.58 5.00 -8.42
CA LEU A 80 -4.29 5.71 -8.33
C LEU A 80 -3.18 4.75 -8.76
N ARG A 81 -2.24 5.24 -9.59
CA ARG A 81 -1.11 4.46 -10.08
C ARG A 81 0.17 5.30 -10.06
N PRO A 82 1.36 4.69 -10.01
CA PRO A 82 2.61 5.39 -10.28
C PRO A 82 2.62 5.92 -11.72
N GLY A 83 3.09 7.16 -11.91
CA GLY A 83 3.06 7.80 -13.21
C GLY A 83 4.00 7.19 -14.25
N ARG A 84 5.14 6.63 -13.80
CA ARG A 84 6.14 6.00 -14.69
C ARG A 84 6.28 4.49 -14.47
N GLY A 85 5.46 3.92 -13.59
CA GLY A 85 5.34 2.47 -13.39
C GLY A 85 6.40 1.83 -12.50
N VAL A 86 7.24 2.62 -11.79
CA VAL A 86 8.28 2.10 -10.88
C VAL A 86 9.21 1.08 -11.57
N LYS A 87 9.92 1.52 -12.60
CA LYS A 87 10.83 0.63 -13.35
C LYS A 87 11.99 0.17 -12.48
N MET A 88 12.22 -1.14 -12.42
CA MET A 88 13.30 -1.76 -11.63
C MET A 88 14.20 -2.62 -12.50
N ILE A 89 15.47 -2.71 -12.11
CA ILE A 89 16.48 -3.63 -12.64
C ILE A 89 16.56 -4.83 -11.70
N PHE A 90 16.47 -6.02 -12.28
CA PHE A 90 16.69 -7.29 -11.59
C PHE A 90 18.20 -7.54 -11.46
N GLN A 91 18.70 -7.59 -10.23
CA GLN A 91 20.13 -7.78 -9.96
C GLN A 91 20.48 -9.25 -9.68
N GLY A 92 19.50 -10.06 -9.29
CA GLY A 92 19.71 -11.47 -9.00
C GLY A 92 18.70 -12.03 -8.00
N LYS A 93 18.79 -13.34 -7.77
CA LYS A 93 18.14 -13.97 -6.62
C LYS A 93 19.04 -13.82 -5.39
N LYS A 94 18.41 -13.68 -4.22
CA LYS A 94 19.10 -13.82 -2.94
C LYS A 94 19.42 -15.28 -2.65
#